data_AF-A0ABD1C6D7-F1
#
_entry.id   AF-A0ABD1C6D7-F1
#
_cell.length_a   1.000
_cell.length_b   1.000
_cell.length_c   1.000
_cell.angle_alpha   90.00
_cell.angle_beta   90.00
_cell.angle_gamma   90.00
#
_symmetry.space_group_name_H-M   'P 1'
#
loop_
_entity.id
_entity.type
_entity.pdbx_description
1 polymer ?
#
loop_
_entity_poly.entity_id
_entity_poly.type
_entity_poly.pdbx_seq_one_letter_code
_entity_poly.pdbx_strand_id
1 'polypeptide(L)'
;MSRRRIMPIIIPMAPKPQYQSGFYATNNPYQMNGLKGFTEFKSIEETNDLYLKLDFPGIKKESVITLLEPSENSVTVTGEAPKESKHDSSHRKYKTTAGLSCDCCVISNIQCVVEDGVVRLILSKKKMNL
;
A
#
# COMPACT_ATOMS: atom_id res chain seq x y z
N MET A 1 -40.31 30.68 7.31
CA MET A 1 -40.30 29.25 6.93
C MET A 1 -38.86 28.76 6.85
N SER A 2 -38.34 28.16 7.92
CA SER A 2 -36.96 27.63 7.96
C SER A 2 -36.95 26.18 7.49
N ARG A 3 -36.31 25.90 6.35
CA ARG A 3 -36.10 24.53 5.85
C ARG A 3 -35.04 23.86 6.74
N ARG A 4 -35.47 22.99 7.65
CA ARG A 4 -34.57 22.09 8.38
C ARG A 4 -33.92 21.14 7.36
N ARG A 5 -32.63 21.31 7.09
CA ARG A 5 -31.84 20.33 6.35
C ARG A 5 -31.61 19.12 7.26
N ILE A 6 -32.22 18.00 6.91
CA ILE A 6 -31.94 16.71 7.55
C ILE A 6 -30.59 16.24 6.99
N MET A 7 -29.56 16.23 7.85
CA MET A 7 -28.28 15.62 7.53
C MET A 7 -28.43 14.10 7.65
N PRO A 8 -28.15 13.30 6.61
CA PRO A 8 -28.14 11.86 6.76
C PRO A 8 -26.94 11.48 7.64
N ILE A 9 -27.22 10.85 8.79
CA ILE A 9 -26.17 10.24 9.60
C ILE A 9 -25.72 8.99 8.85
N ILE A 10 -24.57 9.07 8.18
CA ILE A 10 -23.92 7.91 7.59
C ILE A 10 -23.18 7.23 8.73
N ILE A 11 -23.81 6.20 9.30
CA ILE A 11 -23.13 5.31 10.24
C ILE A 11 -22.25 4.39 9.40
N PRO A 12 -20.91 4.37 9.57
CA PRO A 12 -20.08 3.41 8.87
C PRO A 12 -20.50 2.01 9.34
N MET A 13 -21.12 1.25 8.44
CA MET A 13 -21.38 -0.15 8.68
C MET A 13 -20.03 -0.86 8.66
N ALA A 14 -19.45 -1.06 9.85
CA ALA A 14 -18.35 -2.00 9.98
C ALA A 14 -18.80 -3.35 9.39
N PRO A 15 -18.00 -3.99 8.52
CA PRO A 15 -18.38 -5.27 7.95
C PRO A 15 -18.65 -6.24 9.09
N LYS A 16 -19.89 -6.74 9.18
CA LYS A 16 -20.24 -7.73 10.20
C LYS A 16 -19.44 -9.00 9.91
N PRO A 17 -18.58 -9.45 10.83
CA PRO A 17 -17.87 -10.70 10.63
C PRO A 17 -18.89 -11.84 10.58
N GLN A 18 -18.83 -12.63 9.52
CA GLN A 18 -19.76 -13.76 9.34
C GLN A 18 -19.48 -14.92 10.31
N TYR A 19 -18.41 -14.88 11.11
CA TYR A 19 -18.13 -15.85 12.18
C TYR A 19 -17.22 -15.24 13.27
N GLN A 20 -17.40 -15.67 14.52
CA GLN A 20 -16.71 -15.15 15.72
C GLN A 20 -15.30 -15.70 15.95
N SER A 21 -14.71 -16.42 14.99
CA SER A 21 -13.42 -17.09 15.16
C SER A 21 -12.53 -16.91 13.92
N GLY A 22 -11.47 -16.10 14.08
CA GLY A 22 -10.23 -16.17 13.31
C GLY A 22 -10.31 -15.84 11.82
N PHE A 23 -10.10 -14.56 11.46
CA PHE A 23 -9.77 -14.16 10.09
C PHE A 23 -8.27 -14.30 9.84
N TYR A 24 -7.79 -15.52 9.71
CA TYR A 24 -6.64 -15.85 8.89
C TYR A 24 -6.97 -17.18 8.21
N ALA A 25 -6.51 -17.39 6.99
CA ALA A 25 -6.61 -18.68 6.30
C ALA A 25 -5.67 -19.71 6.97
N THR A 26 -5.88 -20.00 8.26
CA THR A 26 -5.21 -21.08 8.99
C THR A 26 -5.88 -22.44 8.77
N ASN A 27 -7.06 -22.48 8.13
CA ASN A 27 -7.85 -23.69 7.94
C ASN A 27 -7.67 -24.39 6.58
N ASN A 28 -6.79 -23.90 5.69
CA ASN A 28 -6.39 -24.65 4.51
C ASN A 28 -4.95 -25.19 4.69
N PRO A 29 -4.78 -26.41 5.21
CA PRO A 29 -3.45 -27.01 5.43
C PRO A 29 -2.67 -27.25 4.12
N TYR A 30 -3.28 -27.04 2.96
CA TYR A 30 -2.67 -27.18 1.63
C TYR A 30 -2.47 -25.83 0.92
N GLN A 31 -2.70 -24.69 1.58
CA GLN A 31 -2.47 -23.39 0.97
C GLN A 31 -0.96 -23.13 0.84
N MET A 32 -0.40 -23.48 -0.33
CA MET A 32 1.03 -23.32 -0.62
C MET A 32 1.40 -21.91 -1.11
N ASN A 33 0.41 -21.11 -1.50
CA ASN A 33 0.57 -19.75 -2.04
C ASN A 33 -0.51 -18.82 -1.47
N GLY A 34 -0.09 -17.65 -1.00
CA GLY A 34 -1.00 -16.56 -0.59
C GLY A 34 -1.29 -15.59 -1.72
N LEU A 35 -2.24 -14.66 -1.48
CA LEU A 35 -2.50 -13.55 -2.38
C LEU A 35 -1.21 -12.73 -2.57
N LYS A 36 -0.84 -12.48 -3.82
CA LYS A 36 0.32 -11.66 -4.17
C LYS A 36 -0.13 -10.22 -4.28
N GLY A 37 0.28 -9.39 -3.31
CA GLY A 37 0.39 -7.94 -3.44
C GLY A 37 -0.88 -7.22 -3.89
N PHE A 38 -1.62 -6.60 -2.97
CA PHE A 38 -2.59 -5.57 -3.33
C PHE A 38 -1.89 -4.21 -3.36
N THR A 39 -2.26 -3.39 -4.35
CA THR A 39 -1.70 -2.07 -4.54
C THR A 39 -2.84 -1.05 -4.65
N GLU A 40 -2.82 -0.05 -3.79
CA GLU A 40 -3.74 1.08 -3.81
C GLU A 40 -2.98 2.38 -4.09
N PHE A 41 -3.58 3.24 -4.91
CA PHE A 41 -3.04 4.53 -5.31
C PHE A 41 -4.07 5.63 -5.07
N LYS A 42 -3.65 6.71 -4.42
CA LYS A 42 -4.50 7.88 -4.18
C LYS A 42 -3.69 9.17 -4.24
N SER A 43 -4.27 10.25 -4.78
CA SER A 43 -3.72 11.59 -4.62
C SER A 43 -4.21 12.23 -3.32
N ILE A 44 -3.32 12.87 -2.58
CA ILE A 44 -3.67 13.69 -1.41
C ILE A 44 -4.12 15.06 -1.94
N GLU A 45 -5.38 15.45 -1.69
CA GLU A 45 -5.99 16.62 -2.35
C GLU A 45 -5.32 17.94 -1.95
N GLU A 46 -4.87 18.05 -0.70
CA GLU A 46 -4.32 19.29 -0.14
C GLU A 46 -2.89 19.58 -0.64
N THR A 47 -2.04 18.55 -0.73
CA THR A 47 -0.63 18.69 -1.12
C THR A 47 -0.37 18.27 -2.56
N ASN A 48 -1.33 17.58 -3.19
CA ASN A 48 -1.19 16.95 -4.51
C ASN A 48 -0.08 15.89 -4.57
N ASP A 49 0.32 15.36 -3.40
CA ASP A 49 1.25 14.25 -3.24
C ASP A 49 0.58 12.92 -3.60
N LEU A 50 1.39 11.91 -3.92
CA LEU A 50 0.90 10.57 -4.21
C LEU A 50 1.03 9.67 -2.97
N TYR A 51 -0.08 9.07 -2.58
CA TYR A 51 -0.15 8.03 -1.57
C TYR A 51 -0.20 6.65 -2.25
N LEU A 52 0.67 5.76 -1.79
CA LEU A 52 0.70 4.35 -2.16
C LEU A 52 0.49 3.50 -0.91
N LYS A 53 -0.29 2.42 -1.06
CA LYS A 53 -0.37 1.34 -0.09
C LYS A 53 -0.11 0.02 -0.79
N LEU A 54 0.92 -0.68 -0.35
CA LEU A 54 1.35 -1.98 -0.88
C LEU A 54 1.18 -3.03 0.19
N ASP A 55 0.32 -4.02 -0.05
CA ASP A 55 0.15 -5.15 0.85
C ASP A 55 1.26 -6.18 0.58
N PHE A 56 2.34 -6.12 1.36
CA PHE A 56 3.47 -7.03 1.32
C PHE A 56 3.44 -7.95 2.56
N PRO A 57 2.50 -8.91 2.64
CA PRO A 57 2.32 -9.71 3.84
C PRO A 57 3.58 -10.48 4.22
N GLY A 58 3.94 -10.40 5.50
CA GLY A 58 5.14 -11.02 6.06
C GLY A 58 6.43 -10.22 5.87
N ILE A 59 6.37 -9.04 5.24
CA ILE A 59 7.54 -8.18 5.06
C ILE A 59 7.95 -7.55 6.39
N LYS A 60 9.27 -7.45 6.60
CA LYS A 60 9.83 -6.67 7.71
C LYS A 60 10.34 -5.33 7.20
N LYS A 61 10.33 -4.30 8.05
CA LYS A 61 10.72 -2.93 7.67
C LYS A 61 12.12 -2.88 7.04
N GLU A 62 13.06 -3.58 7.64
CA GLU A 62 14.47 -3.69 7.23
C GLU A 62 14.67 -4.41 5.89
N SER A 63 13.68 -5.17 5.42
CA SER A 63 13.73 -5.88 4.14
C SER A 63 13.15 -5.07 2.98
N VAL A 64 12.55 -3.91 3.25
CA VAL A 64 11.98 -3.03 2.22
C VAL A 64 13.06 -2.08 1.70
N ILE A 65 13.21 -2.03 0.38
CA ILE A 65 14.13 -1.14 -0.31
C ILE A 65 13.32 -0.25 -1.26
N THR A 66 13.53 1.06 -1.17
CA THR A 66 12.96 2.06 -2.08
C THR A 66 14.07 2.66 -2.93
N LEU A 67 13.93 2.57 -4.25
CA LEU A 67 14.88 3.09 -5.23
C LEU A 67 14.20 4.17 -6.08
N LEU A 68 14.73 5.39 -6.07
CA LEU A 68 14.31 6.44 -7.00
C LEU A 68 14.95 6.16 -8.36
N GLU A 69 14.15 6.14 -9.43
CA GLU A 69 14.65 5.93 -10.79
C GLU A 69 15.42 7.17 -11.30
N PRO A 70 16.36 7.02 -12.25
CA PRO A 70 17.20 8.13 -12.73
C PRO A 70 16.44 9.33 -13.31
N SER A 71 15.22 9.10 -13.82
CA SER A 71 14.31 10.15 -14.32
C SER A 71 13.65 10.96 -13.19
N GLU A 72 13.85 10.57 -11.93
CA GLU A 72 13.24 11.13 -10.72
C GLU A 72 11.70 11.13 -10.74
N ASN A 73 11.06 10.52 -11.73
CA ASN A 73 9.61 10.52 -11.89
C ASN A 73 8.94 9.26 -11.32
N SER A 74 9.73 8.28 -10.88
CA SER A 74 9.23 7.01 -10.38
C SER A 74 10.12 6.42 -9.30
N VAL A 75 9.50 5.64 -8.42
CA VAL A 75 10.13 4.88 -7.36
C VAL A 75 9.81 3.40 -7.54
N THR A 76 10.84 2.57 -7.42
CA THR A 76 10.72 1.12 -7.35
C THR A 76 10.84 0.69 -5.89
N VAL A 77 9.85 -0.04 -5.40
CA VAL A 77 9.80 -0.62 -4.06
C VAL A 77 9.95 -2.13 -4.17
N THR A 78 10.94 -2.68 -3.48
CA THR A 78 11.18 -4.12 -3.41
C THR A 78 11.19 -4.60 -1.96
N GLY A 79 10.92 -5.88 -1.78
CA GLY A 79 11.04 -6.51 -0.48
C GLY A 79 11.04 -8.03 -0.55
N GLU A 80 11.73 -8.66 0.40
CA GLU A 80 11.74 -10.11 0.56
C GLU A 80 11.20 -10.51 1.93
N ALA A 81 10.13 -11.30 1.93
CA ALA A 81 9.53 -11.85 3.14
C ALA A 81 9.90 -13.33 3.30
N PRO A 82 10.29 -13.77 4.51
CA PRO A 82 10.62 -15.16 4.78
C PRO A 82 9.38 -16.06 4.66
N LYS A 83 9.60 -17.38 4.68
CA LYS A 83 8.50 -18.34 4.85
C LYS A 83 7.91 -18.18 6.26
N GLU A 84 6.59 -18.11 6.34
CA GLU A 84 5.86 -18.07 7.62
C GLU A 84 5.38 -19.48 8.02
N SER A 85 5.21 -20.37 7.04
CA SER A 85 4.73 -21.74 7.24
C SER A 85 5.67 -22.78 6.62
N LYS A 86 5.73 -23.97 7.25
CA LYS A 86 6.37 -25.15 6.66
C LYS A 86 5.74 -25.60 5.34
N HIS A 87 4.50 -25.18 5.10
CA HIS A 87 3.74 -25.48 3.88
C HIS A 87 3.94 -24.42 2.78
N ASP A 88 4.64 -23.31 3.07
CA ASP A 88 4.98 -22.32 2.06
C ASP A 88 5.95 -22.91 1.04
N SER A 89 5.61 -22.80 -0.24
CA SER A 89 6.44 -23.28 -1.34
C SER A 89 7.79 -22.55 -1.40
N SER A 90 7.80 -21.23 -1.24
CA SER A 90 9.01 -20.38 -1.28
C SER A 90 8.90 -19.18 -0.34
N HIS A 91 10.01 -18.47 -0.15
CA HIS A 91 9.97 -17.08 0.31
C HIS A 91 9.18 -16.21 -0.68
N ARG A 92 8.71 -15.04 -0.24
CA ARG A 92 7.98 -14.11 -1.11
C ARG A 92 8.88 -12.94 -1.49
N LYS A 93 8.90 -12.63 -2.79
CA LYS A 93 9.54 -11.42 -3.33
C LYS A 93 8.48 -10.49 -3.87
N TYR A 94 8.55 -9.25 -3.42
CA TYR A 94 7.68 -8.17 -3.85
C TYR A 94 8.48 -7.17 -4.68
N LYS A 95 7.85 -6.67 -5.73
CA LYS A 95 8.35 -5.56 -6.53
C LYS A 95 7.17 -4.76 -7.04
N THR A 96 7.18 -3.45 -6.83
CA THR A 96 6.19 -2.53 -7.37
C THR A 96 6.91 -1.26 -7.78
N THR A 97 6.63 -0.78 -9.00
CA THR A 97 7.13 0.51 -9.48
C THR A 97 5.94 1.45 -9.60
N ALA A 98 6.11 2.67 -9.11
CA ALA A 98 5.09 3.70 -9.12
C ALA A 98 5.71 5.05 -9.46
N GLY A 99 5.00 5.87 -10.22
CA GLY A 99 5.53 7.14 -10.66
C GLY A 99 4.46 8.18 -10.94
N LEU A 100 4.94 9.37 -11.25
CA LEU A 100 4.15 10.51 -11.69
C LEU A 100 3.68 10.24 -13.12
N SER A 101 2.43 10.58 -13.43
CA SER A 101 1.87 10.47 -14.78
C SER A 101 2.17 11.68 -15.68
N CYS A 102 2.95 12.65 -15.18
CA CYS A 102 3.24 13.90 -15.86
C CYS A 102 4.74 14.13 -16.03
N ASP A 103 5.13 14.76 -17.13
CA ASP A 103 6.53 15.03 -17.47
C ASP A 103 7.05 16.37 -16.91
N CYS A 104 6.20 17.16 -16.25
CA CYS A 104 6.57 18.46 -15.68
C CYS A 104 6.98 18.40 -14.21
N CYS A 105 6.96 17.23 -13.59
CA CYS A 105 7.24 17.05 -12.17
C CYS A 105 8.27 15.95 -11.91
N VAL A 106 9.00 16.10 -10.82
CA VAL A 106 9.91 15.09 -10.25
C VAL A 106 9.51 14.79 -8.80
N ILE A 107 9.87 13.61 -8.32
CA ILE A 107 9.69 13.20 -6.92
C ILE A 107 10.77 13.88 -6.09
N SER A 108 10.37 14.76 -5.19
CA SER A 108 11.29 15.52 -4.33
C SER A 108 11.54 14.86 -2.98
N ASN A 109 10.62 14.02 -2.51
CA ASN A 109 10.72 13.34 -1.23
C ASN A 109 9.94 12.02 -1.25
N ILE A 110 10.45 11.04 -0.51
CA ILE A 110 9.85 9.73 -0.34
C ILE A 110 9.75 9.47 1.16
N GLN A 111 8.52 9.40 1.67
CA GLN A 111 8.27 8.91 3.03
C GLN A 111 7.80 7.46 2.94
N CYS A 112 8.37 6.58 3.76
CA CYS A 112 8.05 5.16 3.76
C CYS A 112 7.78 4.67 5.19
N VAL A 113 6.61 4.08 5.40
CA VAL A 113 6.19 3.47 6.67
C VAL A 113 5.80 2.03 6.41
N VAL A 114 6.37 1.11 7.19
CA VAL A 114 6.13 -0.34 7.06
C VAL A 114 5.57 -0.84 8.38
N GLU A 115 4.31 -1.30 8.35
CA GLU A 115 3.59 -1.79 9.52
C GLU A 115 2.64 -2.92 9.10
N ASP A 116 2.61 -4.00 9.88
CA ASP A 116 1.69 -5.14 9.72
C ASP A 116 1.65 -5.75 8.31
N GLY A 117 2.79 -5.84 7.64
CA GLY A 117 2.87 -6.36 6.27
C GLY A 117 2.35 -5.38 5.21
N VAL A 118 2.22 -4.09 5.54
CA VAL A 118 1.77 -3.04 4.62
C VAL A 118 2.84 -1.97 4.51
N VAL A 119 3.29 -1.69 3.29
CA VAL A 119 4.20 -0.59 2.96
C VAL A 119 3.37 0.61 2.48
N ARG A 120 3.44 1.71 3.21
CA ARG A 120 2.76 2.97 2.87
C ARG A 120 3.81 3.98 2.42
N LEU A 121 3.62 4.55 1.24
CA LEU A 121 4.48 5.62 0.73
C LEU A 121 3.70 6.92 0.54
N ILE A 122 4.36 8.04 0.83
CA ILE A 122 3.97 9.37 0.38
C ILE A 122 5.09 9.89 -0.50
N LEU A 123 4.77 10.14 -1.78
CA LEU A 123 5.69 10.71 -2.76
C LEU A 123 5.32 12.16 -2.97
N SER A 124 6.19 13.06 -2.51
CA SER A 124 6.03 14.48 -2.77
C SER A 124 6.55 14.80 -4.16
N LYS A 125 5.79 15.62 -4.90
CA LYS A 125 6.19 16.05 -6.24
C LYS A 125 6.55 17.53 -6.26
N LYS A 126 7.56 17.86 -7.06
CA LYS A 126 7.98 19.23 -7.33
C LYS A 126 7.96 19.48 -8.82
N LYS A 127 7.43 20.63 -9.24
CA LYS A 127 7.48 21.06 -10.63
C LYS A 127 8.93 21.36 -11.03
N MET A 128 9.35 20.88 -12.19
CA MET A 128 10.65 21.23 -12.75
C MET A 128 10.66 22.71 -13.13
N ASN A 129 11.71 23.43 -12.71
CA ASN A 129 11.99 24.75 -13.25
C ASN A 129 12.78 24.51 -14.55
N LEU A 130 12.11 24.69 -15.69
CA LEU A 130 12.78 24.75 -17.01
C LEU A 130 13.60 26.03 -17.13
#